data_AF-A0A258MY05-F1
#
_entry.id   AF-A0A258MY05-F1
#
_cell.length_a   1.000
_cell.length_b   1.000
_cell.length_c   1.000
_cell.angle_alpha   90.00
_cell.angle_beta   90.00
_cell.angle_gamma   90.00
#
_symmetry.space_group_name_H-M   'P 1'
#
loop_
_entity.id
_entity.type
_entity.pdbx_description
1 polymer ?
#
loop_
_entity_poly.entity_id
_entity_poly.type
_entity_poly.pdbx_seq_one_letter_code
_entity_poly.pdbx_strand_id
1 'polypeptide(L)'
;MVKTRQVLQIPRKDESGVIKLYFDREGALYPPDLRINPYYFYLEHLHKRKLAKYSNPEYATLETALTKYDSLSALAIRQEYKLHDRDSIRLFLRMQDVVRKNIIRDMERSLSQNSTRDLVLFIHGFNDPTPDAFYYSLRKNIEAHLHSKPVFVEVYWDGLTALGDNPVFTKIWSYAQSNSAKVGLGLRNILNKLNTNTRLTIVTHSLGASVATHALFNPGKWPERFQEELEREYHSENIATPKQKDIRIGMLAPAIQGIKVFDHIDYTIPENTAPTITRVVIGYNHFDYAVTKGGLFASYFGSTALGADDKGEVSKTMAAIKDINPKIKTIGVDFSLVKKIDSLNTKKLQRKSPYKQREHGLQFYQQNEHFTDFLSALFD
;
A
#
# COMPACT_ATOMS: atom_id res chain seq x y z
N MET A 1 14.59 22.84 -22.81
CA MET A 1 13.54 23.58 -22.07
C MET A 1 12.55 22.55 -21.54
N VAL A 2 12.76 22.05 -20.32
CA VAL A 2 11.94 20.98 -19.73
C VAL A 2 10.74 21.66 -19.05
N LYS A 3 9.54 21.39 -19.56
CA LYS A 3 8.30 21.77 -18.89
C LYS A 3 8.17 20.91 -17.65
N THR A 4 8.73 21.34 -16.53
CA THR A 4 8.30 20.90 -15.19
C THR A 4 6.85 21.33 -15.05
N ARG A 5 5.91 20.48 -15.51
CA ARG A 5 4.53 20.57 -15.07
C ARG A 5 4.58 20.38 -13.57
N GLN A 6 4.33 21.46 -12.85
CA GLN A 6 4.09 21.45 -11.42
C GLN A 6 2.99 20.43 -11.14
N VAL A 7 3.37 19.25 -10.63
CA VAL A 7 2.43 18.31 -10.03
C VAL A 7 2.22 18.77 -8.59
N LEU A 8 1.65 19.97 -8.46
CA LEU A 8 1.13 20.49 -7.21
C LEU A 8 -0.11 19.68 -6.89
N GLN A 9 0.01 18.64 -6.06
CA GLN A 9 -1.15 18.18 -5.32
C GLN A 9 -1.30 19.09 -4.11
N ILE A 10 -2.05 20.17 -4.31
CA ILE A 10 -2.80 20.77 -3.20
C ILE A 10 -3.70 19.64 -2.69
N PRO A 11 -3.68 19.30 -1.38
CA PRO A 11 -4.64 18.38 -0.81
C PRO A 11 -6.02 18.81 -1.30
N ARG A 12 -6.70 17.94 -2.07
CA ARG A 12 -8.07 18.22 -2.47
C ARG A 12 -8.87 18.46 -1.19
N LYS A 13 -9.73 19.48 -1.24
CA LYS A 13 -10.66 19.87 -0.18
C LYS A 13 -11.23 18.61 0.49
N ASP A 14 -11.15 18.54 1.81
CA ASP A 14 -11.54 17.36 2.60
C ASP A 14 -12.95 16.91 2.20
N GLU A 15 -13.04 15.77 1.50
CA GLU A 15 -14.31 15.12 1.23
C GLU A 15 -14.77 14.48 2.54
N SER A 16 -16.00 14.79 2.97
CA SER A 16 -16.56 14.20 4.19
C SER A 16 -16.51 12.66 4.12
N GLY A 17 -15.98 12.04 5.16
CA GLY A 17 -15.82 10.58 5.23
C GLY A 17 -14.57 10.03 4.52
N VAL A 18 -13.65 10.89 4.06
CA VAL A 18 -12.36 10.49 3.49
C VAL A 18 -11.21 11.01 4.35
N ILE A 19 -10.36 10.10 4.81
CA ILE A 19 -9.16 10.41 5.60
C ILE A 19 -7.95 10.05 4.77
N LYS A 20 -6.98 10.96 4.66
CA LYS A 20 -5.75 10.72 3.90
C LYS A 20 -4.58 10.51 4.85
N LEU A 21 -3.87 9.41 4.68
CA LEU A 21 -2.65 9.11 5.42
C LEU A 21 -1.48 9.25 4.47
N TYR A 22 -0.46 10.00 4.86
CA TYR A 22 0.78 10.10 4.10
C TYR A 22 1.89 9.47 4.93
N PHE A 23 2.56 8.49 4.36
CA PHE A 23 3.70 7.81 4.94
C PHE A 23 4.98 8.13 4.18
N ASP A 24 6.06 8.30 4.93
CA ASP A 24 7.40 8.34 4.37
C ASP A 24 7.94 6.93 4.09
N ARG A 25 9.15 6.83 3.54
CA ARG A 25 9.79 5.54 3.23
C ARG A 25 10.10 4.67 4.46
N GLU A 26 10.17 5.26 5.64
CA GLU A 26 10.39 4.58 6.92
C GLU A 26 9.07 4.32 7.66
N GLY A 27 7.91 4.57 7.04
CA GLY A 27 6.60 4.36 7.66
C GLY A 27 6.25 5.38 8.75
N ALA A 28 6.91 6.54 8.77
CA ALA A 28 6.51 7.66 9.60
C ALA A 28 5.34 8.42 8.95
N LEU A 29 4.38 8.87 9.76
CA LEU A 29 3.22 9.62 9.30
C LEU A 29 3.53 11.10 9.21
N TYR A 30 3.10 11.72 8.11
CA TYR A 30 3.05 13.18 8.03
C TYR A 30 1.87 13.71 8.85
N PRO A 31 2.09 14.76 9.65
CA PRO A 31 1.01 15.52 10.24
C PRO A 31 0.14 16.15 9.12
N PRO A 32 -1.19 16.00 9.15
CA PRO A 32 -2.06 16.48 8.06
C PRO A 32 -2.02 18.00 7.86
N ASP A 33 -1.79 18.75 8.95
CA ASP A 33 -1.81 20.22 8.96
C ASP A 33 -0.46 20.85 8.61
N LEU A 34 0.60 20.04 8.50
CA LEU A 34 1.90 20.60 8.18
C LEU A 34 2.06 20.78 6.68
N ARG A 35 2.46 22.00 6.31
CA ARG A 35 2.96 22.38 4.99
C ARG A 35 4.34 21.74 4.71
N ILE A 36 4.58 20.52 5.19
CA ILE A 36 5.73 19.74 4.79
C ILE A 36 5.47 19.37 3.34
N ASN A 37 6.31 19.93 2.49
CA ASN A 37 6.14 19.84 1.07
C ASN A 37 6.34 18.38 0.61
N PRO A 38 5.35 17.72 -0.01
CA PRO A 38 5.54 16.37 -0.55
C PRO A 38 6.69 16.29 -1.56
N TYR A 39 7.11 17.44 -2.13
CA TYR A 39 8.29 17.54 -2.98
C TYR A 39 9.60 17.11 -2.28
N TYR A 40 9.70 17.12 -0.95
CA TYR A 40 10.85 16.54 -0.23
C TYR A 40 11.03 15.03 -0.54
N PHE A 41 9.96 14.32 -0.95
CA PHE A 41 9.98 12.88 -1.22
C PHE A 41 10.30 12.55 -2.69
N TYR A 42 9.85 13.40 -3.61
CA TYR A 42 9.96 13.14 -5.05
C TYR A 42 11.19 13.81 -5.72
N LEU A 43 11.78 14.86 -5.13
CA LEU A 43 12.74 15.72 -5.84
C LEU A 43 14.17 15.20 -5.93
N GLU A 44 14.59 14.19 -5.18
CA GLU A 44 15.99 13.76 -5.21
C GLU A 44 16.38 12.91 -6.42
N HIS A 45 15.40 12.46 -7.21
CA HIS A 45 15.66 11.84 -8.51
C HIS A 45 15.76 12.88 -9.64
N LEU A 46 15.39 14.14 -9.40
CA LEU A 46 15.27 15.17 -10.45
C LEU A 46 16.56 15.90 -10.80
N HIS A 47 17.67 15.72 -10.07
CA HIS A 47 18.90 16.48 -10.35
C HIS A 47 20.08 15.60 -10.80
N LYS A 48 20.23 15.55 -12.13
CA LYS A 48 21.47 15.33 -12.92
C LYS A 48 22.71 14.98 -12.09
N ARG A 49 23.22 13.74 -12.21
CA ARG A 49 24.61 13.19 -12.10
C ARG A 49 25.69 13.83 -11.17
N LYS A 50 25.51 15.00 -10.57
CA LYS A 50 26.48 15.78 -9.78
C LYS A 50 26.04 16.01 -8.33
N LEU A 51 24.83 15.61 -7.95
CA LEU A 51 24.32 15.70 -6.57
C LEU A 51 24.08 14.32 -5.94
N ALA A 52 24.84 13.30 -6.35
CA ALA A 52 24.79 11.96 -5.73
C ALA A 52 25.03 11.97 -4.20
N LYS A 53 25.62 13.06 -3.67
CA LYS A 53 25.80 13.30 -2.23
C LYS A 53 24.56 13.83 -1.49
N TYR A 54 23.56 14.34 -2.22
CA TYR A 54 22.29 14.77 -1.65
C TYR A 54 21.21 13.72 -1.82
N SER A 55 21.23 12.92 -2.90
CA SER A 55 20.38 11.73 -3.09
C SER A 55 20.60 10.60 -2.07
N ASN A 56 21.14 10.90 -0.89
CA ASN A 56 21.37 9.92 0.14
C ASN A 56 19.99 9.59 0.77
N PRO A 57 19.57 8.32 0.79
CA PRO A 57 18.30 7.89 1.36
C PRO A 57 18.01 8.44 2.77
N GLU A 58 19.06 8.74 3.54
CA GLU A 58 19.00 9.36 4.85
C GLU A 58 18.31 10.74 4.85
N TYR A 59 18.32 11.49 3.73
CA TYR A 59 17.79 12.87 3.64
C TYR A 59 16.28 12.95 3.34
N ALA A 60 15.66 11.82 3.00
CA ALA A 60 14.27 11.78 2.53
C ALA A 60 13.33 11.08 3.54
N THR A 61 13.67 11.14 4.83
CA THR A 61 12.79 10.73 5.93
C THR A 61 12.26 11.96 6.65
N LEU A 62 11.05 11.85 7.20
CA LEU A 62 10.44 12.92 7.99
C LEU A 62 11.27 13.22 9.24
N GLU A 63 11.86 12.19 9.86
CA GLU A 63 12.75 12.35 11.00
C GLU A 63 13.94 13.24 10.64
N THR A 64 14.68 12.89 9.59
CA THR A 64 15.85 13.67 9.19
C THR A 64 15.48 15.10 8.80
N ALA A 65 14.37 15.29 8.07
CA ALA A 65 13.89 16.61 7.70
C ALA A 65 13.64 17.47 8.95
N LEU A 66 12.93 16.96 9.94
CA LEU A 66 12.58 17.71 11.16
C LEU A 66 13.76 17.90 12.12
N THR A 67 14.65 16.91 12.22
CA THR A 67 15.73 16.94 13.20
C THR A 67 16.97 17.68 12.71
N LYS A 68 17.24 17.72 11.40
CA LYS A 68 18.47 18.29 10.83
C LYS A 68 18.26 19.51 9.93
N TYR A 69 17.13 19.61 9.21
CA TYR A 69 17.02 20.55 8.09
C TYR A 69 15.91 21.60 8.22
N ASP A 70 14.84 21.30 8.93
CA ASP A 70 13.65 22.16 9.00
C ASP A 70 13.29 22.54 10.45
N SER A 71 14.13 23.39 11.04
CA SER A 71 13.93 23.90 12.40
C SER A 71 12.64 24.71 12.56
N LEU A 72 12.14 25.31 11.47
CA LEU A 72 10.87 26.05 11.47
C LEU A 72 9.68 25.12 11.55
N SER A 73 9.62 24.06 10.73
CA SER A 73 8.58 23.04 10.86
C SER A 73 8.66 22.33 12.20
N ALA A 74 9.86 22.04 12.71
CA ALA A 74 10.04 21.46 14.04
C ALA A 74 9.51 22.39 15.15
N LEU A 75 9.71 23.71 15.05
CA LEU A 75 9.15 24.69 15.98
C LEU A 75 7.62 24.76 15.89
N ALA A 76 7.07 24.76 14.67
CA ALA A 76 5.63 24.74 14.44
C ALA A 76 4.99 23.49 15.04
N ILE A 77 5.59 22.31 14.83
CA ILE A 77 5.16 21.04 15.44
C ILE A 77 5.17 21.13 16.97
N ARG A 78 6.22 21.69 17.57
CA ARG A 78 6.29 21.87 19.03
C ARG A 78 5.15 22.72 19.56
N GLN A 79 4.83 23.81 18.85
CA GLN A 79 3.76 24.72 19.24
C GLN A 79 2.38 24.08 19.07
N GLU A 80 2.11 23.52 17.88
CA GLU A 80 0.84 22.89 17.53
C GLU A 80 0.51 21.72 18.47
N TYR A 81 1.48 20.84 18.69
CA TYR A 81 1.30 19.63 19.50
C TYR A 81 1.70 19.79 20.97
N LYS A 82 2.05 21.01 21.40
CA LYS A 82 2.47 21.35 22.78
C LYS A 82 3.59 20.42 23.30
N LEU A 83 4.61 20.20 22.48
CA LEU A 83 5.74 19.34 22.79
C LEU A 83 6.93 20.16 23.33
N HIS A 84 7.47 19.77 24.49
CA HIS A 84 8.52 20.51 25.20
C HIS A 84 9.92 19.86 25.14
N ASP A 85 10.06 18.72 24.46
CA ASP A 85 11.30 17.92 24.48
C ASP A 85 12.46 18.58 23.76
N ARG A 86 13.58 18.84 24.44
CA ARG A 86 14.76 19.45 23.79
C ARG A 86 15.49 18.49 22.84
N ASP A 87 15.39 17.19 23.13
CA ASP A 87 15.95 16.13 22.30
C ASP A 87 15.09 15.91 21.04
N SER A 88 15.73 15.96 19.87
CA SER A 88 15.05 15.94 18.57
C SER A 88 14.45 14.57 18.24
N ILE A 89 15.08 13.49 18.69
CA ILE A 89 14.58 12.11 18.52
C ILE A 89 13.33 11.89 19.38
N ARG A 90 13.40 12.23 20.68
CA ARG A 90 12.22 12.15 21.58
C ARG A 90 11.08 13.03 21.09
N LEU A 91 11.38 14.22 20.56
CA LEU A 91 10.38 15.08 19.92
C LEU A 91 9.70 14.36 18.76
N PHE A 92 10.48 13.77 17.84
CA PHE A 92 9.96 13.05 16.69
C PHE A 92 9.08 11.87 17.09
N LEU A 93 9.52 11.04 18.03
CA LEU A 93 8.74 9.90 18.53
C LEU A 93 7.41 10.34 19.17
N ARG A 94 7.44 11.38 20.02
CA ARG A 94 6.22 11.93 20.63
C ARG A 94 5.29 12.56 19.60
N MET A 95 5.83 13.25 18.61
CA MET A 95 5.05 13.77 17.49
C MET A 95 4.34 12.62 16.76
N GLN A 96 5.06 11.55 16.39
CA GLN A 96 4.47 10.39 15.73
C GLN A 96 3.33 9.77 16.57
N ASP A 97 3.49 9.68 17.90
CA ASP A 97 2.42 9.21 18.78
C ASP A 97 1.19 10.12 18.80
N VAL A 98 1.38 11.43 18.81
CA VAL A 98 0.27 12.40 18.79
C VAL A 98 -0.44 12.36 17.43
N VAL A 99 0.30 12.33 16.32
CA VAL A 99 -0.24 12.25 14.97
C VAL A 99 -1.09 10.97 14.81
N ARG A 100 -0.56 9.81 15.21
CA ARG A 100 -1.31 8.54 15.20
C ARG A 100 -2.59 8.63 16.01
N LYS A 101 -2.52 9.17 17.24
CA LYS A 101 -3.70 9.33 18.12
C LYS A 101 -4.75 10.23 17.49
N ASN A 102 -4.37 11.31 16.82
CA ASN A 102 -5.31 12.21 16.16
C ASN A 102 -5.96 11.52 14.95
N ILE A 103 -5.18 10.86 14.11
CA ILE A 103 -5.69 10.07 12.97
C ILE A 103 -6.72 9.03 13.42
N ILE A 104 -6.41 8.27 14.49
CA ILE A 104 -7.33 7.27 15.05
C ILE A 104 -8.64 7.93 15.51
N ARG A 105 -8.55 9.07 16.22
CA ARG A 105 -9.74 9.82 16.66
C ARG A 105 -10.57 10.32 15.48
N ASP A 106 -9.94 10.76 14.39
CA ASP A 106 -10.64 11.24 13.21
C ASP A 106 -11.32 10.08 12.46
N MET A 107 -10.69 8.90 12.42
CA MET A 107 -11.33 7.66 11.92
C MET A 107 -12.55 7.29 12.75
N GLU A 108 -12.42 7.22 14.08
CA GLU A 108 -13.52 6.87 14.99
C GLU A 108 -14.66 7.90 14.98
N ARG A 109 -14.33 9.19 14.89
CA ARG A 109 -15.30 10.27 14.72
C ARG A 109 -16.06 10.11 13.41
N SER A 110 -15.35 9.87 12.31
CA SER A 110 -15.97 9.70 10.97
C SER A 110 -16.88 8.47 10.95
N LEU A 111 -16.47 7.36 11.56
CA LEU A 111 -17.28 6.14 11.68
C LEU A 111 -18.57 6.42 12.45
N SER A 112 -18.45 7.15 13.57
CA SER A 112 -19.59 7.54 14.41
C SER A 112 -20.55 8.50 13.69
N GLN A 113 -20.02 9.53 13.01
CA GLN A 113 -20.80 10.52 12.28
C GLN A 113 -21.56 9.90 11.10
N ASN A 114 -20.95 8.94 10.41
CA ASN A 114 -21.58 8.21 9.31
C ASN A 114 -22.48 7.06 9.77
N SER A 115 -22.58 6.82 11.08
CA SER A 115 -23.34 5.70 11.67
C SER A 115 -22.99 4.35 11.02
N THR A 116 -21.70 4.15 10.73
CA THR A 116 -21.18 2.95 10.06
C THR A 116 -20.05 2.32 10.86
N ARG A 117 -19.86 1.01 10.69
CA ARG A 117 -18.70 0.27 11.19
C ARG A 117 -17.70 -0.06 10.09
N ASP A 118 -17.99 0.32 8.85
CA ASP A 118 -17.24 -0.10 7.67
C ASP A 118 -16.14 0.92 7.38
N LEU A 119 -14.89 0.49 7.57
CA LEU A 119 -13.68 1.25 7.26
C LEU A 119 -12.99 0.61 6.05
N VAL A 120 -12.88 1.35 4.95
CA VAL A 120 -12.28 0.87 3.70
C VAL A 120 -10.97 1.62 3.43
N LEU A 121 -9.86 0.88 3.41
CA LEU A 121 -8.52 1.41 3.13
C LEU A 121 -8.16 1.18 1.67
N PHE A 122 -7.55 2.19 1.04
CA PHE A 122 -6.92 2.06 -0.27
C PHE A 122 -5.43 2.25 -0.21
N ILE A 123 -4.70 1.35 -0.87
CA ILE A 123 -3.24 1.41 -0.94
C ILE A 123 -2.78 1.25 -2.38
N HIS A 124 -2.18 2.30 -2.93
CA HIS A 124 -1.66 2.35 -4.28
C HIS A 124 -0.38 1.51 -4.46
N GLY A 125 0.00 1.29 -5.72
CA GLY A 125 1.21 0.57 -6.11
C GLY A 125 2.50 1.40 -6.05
N PHE A 126 3.60 0.77 -6.46
CA PHE A 126 4.88 1.46 -6.66
C PHE A 126 4.83 2.37 -7.90
N ASN A 127 5.71 3.38 -7.97
CA ASN A 127 5.80 4.27 -9.14
C ASN A 127 4.50 5.00 -9.49
N ASP A 128 3.66 5.28 -8.49
CA ASP A 128 2.42 6.05 -8.62
C ASP A 128 2.44 7.26 -7.66
N PRO A 129 2.96 8.42 -8.10
CA PRO A 129 3.05 9.61 -7.26
C PRO A 129 1.70 10.35 -7.11
N THR A 130 0.65 9.96 -7.83
CA THR A 130 -0.62 10.71 -7.89
C THR A 130 -1.85 9.79 -7.98
N PRO A 131 -2.14 8.99 -6.94
CA PRO A 131 -3.21 7.99 -6.98
C PRO A 131 -4.63 8.56 -6.81
N ASP A 132 -4.80 9.88 -6.57
CA ASP A 132 -6.08 10.52 -6.21
C ASP A 132 -7.23 10.21 -7.17
N ALA A 133 -6.96 10.24 -8.47
CA ALA A 133 -7.99 9.95 -9.47
C ALA A 133 -8.49 8.51 -9.35
N PHE A 134 -7.59 7.57 -9.04
CA PHE A 134 -7.93 6.17 -8.88
C PHE A 134 -8.67 5.91 -7.57
N TYR A 135 -8.25 6.54 -6.47
CA TYR A 135 -8.95 6.47 -5.19
C TYR A 135 -10.37 7.02 -5.29
N TYR A 136 -10.53 8.18 -5.92
CA TYR A 136 -11.85 8.75 -6.16
C TYR A 136 -12.76 7.78 -6.96
N SER A 137 -12.25 7.23 -8.06
CA SER A 137 -12.97 6.25 -8.88
C SER A 137 -13.36 5.00 -8.07
N LEU A 138 -12.45 4.49 -7.24
CA LEU A 138 -12.67 3.29 -6.43
C LEU A 138 -13.75 3.51 -5.36
N ARG A 139 -13.74 4.69 -4.71
CA ARG A 139 -14.80 5.10 -3.78
C ARG A 139 -16.15 5.06 -4.44
N LYS A 140 -16.28 5.69 -5.62
CA LYS A 140 -17.56 5.76 -6.33
C LYS A 140 -18.10 4.38 -6.69
N ASN A 141 -17.24 3.45 -7.11
CA ASN A 141 -17.66 2.09 -7.41
C ASN A 141 -18.09 1.32 -6.14
N ILE A 142 -17.37 1.48 -5.03
CA ILE A 142 -17.70 0.81 -3.77
C ILE A 142 -18.97 1.38 -3.13
N GLU A 143 -19.14 2.70 -3.13
CA GLU A 143 -20.37 3.37 -2.67
C GLU A 143 -21.58 2.89 -3.49
N ALA A 144 -21.42 2.75 -4.81
CA ALA A 144 -22.46 2.23 -5.69
C ALA A 144 -22.81 0.76 -5.39
N HIS A 145 -21.82 -0.08 -5.07
CA HIS A 145 -22.00 -1.50 -4.73
C HIS A 145 -22.66 -1.70 -3.36
N LEU A 146 -22.19 -0.98 -2.32
CA LEU A 146 -22.63 -1.21 -0.95
C LEU A 146 -23.99 -0.61 -0.60
N HIS A 147 -24.44 0.37 -1.37
CA HIS A 147 -25.60 1.21 -1.02
C HIS A 147 -25.51 1.83 0.40
N SER A 148 -24.29 1.96 0.93
CA SER A 148 -23.98 2.54 2.24
C SER A 148 -22.79 3.50 2.10
N LYS A 149 -22.55 4.32 3.13
CA LYS A 149 -21.45 5.29 3.17
C LYS A 149 -20.36 4.80 4.15
N PRO A 150 -19.45 3.92 3.73
CA PRO A 150 -18.31 3.57 4.57
C PRO A 150 -17.41 4.80 4.81
N VAL A 151 -16.54 4.71 5.80
CA VAL A 151 -15.44 5.67 5.94
C VAL A 151 -14.27 5.18 5.10
N PHE A 152 -13.72 6.06 4.27
CA PHE A 152 -12.58 5.74 3.41
C PHE A 152 -11.29 6.28 4.00
N VAL A 153 -10.23 5.49 3.88
CA VAL A 153 -8.87 5.86 4.24
C VAL A 153 -7.98 5.69 3.01
N GLU A 154 -7.45 6.78 2.49
CA GLU A 154 -6.53 6.80 1.35
C GLU A 154 -5.10 6.79 1.87
N VAL A 155 -4.35 5.70 1.63
CA VAL A 155 -2.96 5.56 2.08
C VAL A 155 -2.02 5.97 0.95
N TYR A 156 -1.29 7.05 1.16
CA TYR A 156 -0.23 7.54 0.29
C TYR A 156 1.11 7.14 0.91
N TRP A 157 1.99 6.55 0.11
CA TRP A 157 3.28 6.09 0.60
C TRP A 157 4.39 6.28 -0.44
N ASP A 158 5.64 6.37 0.02
CA ASP A 158 6.80 6.50 -0.86
C ASP A 158 7.13 5.16 -1.57
N GLY A 159 6.33 4.85 -2.59
CA GLY A 159 6.58 3.75 -3.54
C GLY A 159 7.66 4.07 -4.59
N LEU A 160 8.39 5.18 -4.41
CA LEU A 160 9.34 5.78 -5.33
C LEU A 160 8.74 6.09 -6.70
N THR A 161 9.46 6.85 -7.53
CA THR A 161 9.04 7.09 -8.91
C THR A 161 10.23 7.19 -9.84
N ALA A 162 10.09 6.59 -11.02
CA ALA A 162 11.07 6.71 -12.09
C ALA A 162 10.86 7.98 -12.92
N LEU A 163 9.83 8.79 -12.66
CA LEU A 163 9.57 10.07 -13.35
C LEU A 163 9.50 9.97 -14.88
N GLY A 164 9.01 8.82 -15.38
CA GLY A 164 8.93 8.53 -16.81
C GLY A 164 10.13 7.76 -17.37
N ASP A 165 11.21 7.57 -16.60
CA ASP A 165 12.26 6.61 -16.91
C ASP A 165 11.82 5.17 -16.62
N ASN A 166 12.60 4.19 -17.07
CA ASN A 166 12.33 2.77 -16.83
C ASN A 166 12.73 2.39 -15.38
N PRO A 167 11.79 1.92 -14.53
CA PRO A 167 12.05 1.54 -13.14
C PRO A 167 13.15 0.48 -12.94
N VAL A 168 13.39 -0.37 -13.95
CA VAL A 168 14.47 -1.38 -13.91
C VAL A 168 15.84 -0.70 -13.88
N PHE A 169 16.04 0.32 -14.71
CA PHE A 169 17.33 1.00 -14.83
C PHE A 169 17.59 1.95 -13.65
N THR A 170 16.54 2.38 -12.94
CA THR A 170 16.66 3.25 -11.76
C THR A 170 16.81 2.48 -10.45
N LYS A 171 16.73 1.15 -10.45
CA LYS A 171 16.83 0.27 -9.26
C LYS A 171 15.82 0.59 -8.14
N ILE A 172 14.77 1.35 -8.42
CA ILE A 172 13.82 1.78 -7.39
C ILE A 172 12.96 0.63 -6.85
N TRP A 173 12.84 -0.47 -7.59
CA TRP A 173 12.00 -1.61 -7.20
C TRP A 173 12.42 -2.24 -5.86
N SER A 174 13.72 -2.49 -5.64
CA SER A 174 14.18 -3.10 -4.38
C SER A 174 13.94 -2.19 -3.17
N TYR A 175 14.10 -0.87 -3.37
CA TYR A 175 13.83 0.11 -2.31
C TYR A 175 12.33 0.26 -2.05
N ALA A 176 11.49 0.34 -3.09
CA ALA A 176 10.03 0.39 -2.93
C ALA A 176 9.50 -0.85 -2.19
N GLN A 177 10.08 -2.02 -2.44
CA GLN A 177 9.81 -3.25 -1.71
C GLN A 177 10.14 -3.10 -0.21
N SER A 178 11.33 -2.61 0.13
CA SER A 178 11.71 -2.35 1.53
C SER A 178 10.78 -1.32 2.19
N ASN A 179 10.56 -0.18 1.54
CA ASN A 179 9.64 0.87 1.99
C ASN A 179 8.25 0.30 2.27
N SER A 180 7.73 -0.58 1.41
CA SER A 180 6.40 -1.16 1.59
C SER A 180 6.26 -1.93 2.90
N ALA A 181 7.32 -2.60 3.36
CA ALA A 181 7.32 -3.32 4.63
C ALA A 181 7.27 -2.34 5.82
N LYS A 182 8.13 -1.33 5.80
CA LYS A 182 8.22 -0.29 6.84
C LYS A 182 6.91 0.50 6.97
N VAL A 183 6.34 0.92 5.84
CA VAL A 183 5.01 1.56 5.77
C VAL A 183 3.92 0.64 6.29
N GLY A 184 3.94 -0.64 5.93
CA GLY A 184 2.98 -1.62 6.45
C GLY A 184 3.03 -1.74 7.96
N LEU A 185 4.22 -1.78 8.58
CA LEU A 185 4.37 -1.78 10.05
C LEU A 185 3.87 -0.47 10.68
N GLY A 186 4.17 0.67 10.06
CA GLY A 186 3.62 1.97 10.46
C GLY A 186 2.09 1.99 10.45
N LEU A 187 1.48 1.43 9.41
CA LEU A 187 0.03 1.28 9.28
C LEU A 187 -0.54 0.29 10.29
N ARG A 188 0.12 -0.84 10.54
CA ARG A 188 -0.28 -1.84 11.55
C ARG A 188 -0.43 -1.20 12.93
N ASN A 189 0.48 -0.29 13.30
CA ASN A 189 0.43 0.46 14.57
C ASN A 189 -0.81 1.35 14.72
N ILE A 190 -1.38 1.83 13.61
CA ILE A 190 -2.65 2.57 13.61
C ILE A 190 -3.81 1.57 13.74
N LEU A 191 -3.82 0.54 12.89
CA LEU A 191 -4.90 -0.44 12.82
C LEU A 191 -5.12 -1.20 14.13
N ASN A 192 -4.04 -1.51 14.86
CA ASN A 192 -4.08 -2.16 16.17
C ASN A 192 -4.78 -1.35 17.27
N LYS A 193 -4.94 -0.04 17.06
CA LYS A 193 -5.54 0.87 18.04
C LYS A 193 -6.99 1.24 17.72
N LEU A 194 -7.51 0.79 16.58
CA LEU A 194 -8.91 0.97 16.22
C LEU A 194 -9.81 0.01 17.03
N ASN A 195 -11.08 0.39 17.18
CA ASN A 195 -12.10 -0.45 17.79
C ASN A 195 -12.18 -1.84 17.13
N THR A 196 -12.30 -2.91 17.93
CA THR A 196 -12.36 -4.30 17.44
C THR A 196 -13.65 -4.65 16.69
N ASN A 197 -14.70 -3.84 16.85
CA ASN A 197 -15.96 -3.99 16.12
C ASN A 197 -15.97 -3.26 14.77
N THR A 198 -14.93 -2.48 14.45
CA THR A 198 -14.74 -1.90 13.11
C THR A 198 -14.52 -3.04 12.11
N ARG A 199 -15.31 -3.05 11.03
CA ARG A 199 -15.10 -3.96 9.90
C ARG A 199 -14.07 -3.32 8.97
N LEU A 200 -12.92 -3.97 8.87
CA LEU A 200 -11.77 -3.45 8.14
C LEU A 200 -11.69 -4.11 6.76
N THR A 201 -11.81 -3.33 5.70
CA THR A 201 -11.59 -3.81 4.33
C THR A 201 -10.41 -3.06 3.72
N ILE A 202 -9.39 -3.78 3.26
CA ILE A 202 -8.22 -3.20 2.60
C ILE A 202 -8.27 -3.56 1.12
N VAL A 203 -8.31 -2.56 0.24
CA VAL A 203 -8.19 -2.75 -1.21
C VAL A 203 -6.83 -2.23 -1.65
N THR A 204 -6.06 -3.06 -2.34
CA THR A 204 -4.73 -2.69 -2.81
C THR A 204 -4.59 -2.83 -4.31
N HIS A 205 -3.61 -2.12 -4.85
CA HIS A 205 -3.14 -2.31 -6.21
C HIS A 205 -1.65 -2.60 -6.24
N SER A 206 -1.21 -3.53 -7.10
CA SER A 206 0.21 -3.77 -7.38
C SER A 206 1.02 -4.03 -6.10
N LEU A 207 2.13 -3.29 -5.87
CA LEU A 207 2.97 -3.43 -4.68
C LEU A 207 2.30 -2.95 -3.38
N GLY A 208 1.18 -2.22 -3.46
CA GLY A 208 0.36 -1.91 -2.30
C GLY A 208 -0.11 -3.16 -1.53
N ALA A 209 -0.18 -4.31 -2.21
CA ALA A 209 -0.40 -5.61 -1.58
C ALA A 209 0.67 -5.93 -0.52
N SER A 210 1.94 -5.56 -0.76
CA SER A 210 3.02 -5.74 0.21
C SER A 210 2.83 -4.84 1.43
N VAL A 211 2.36 -3.61 1.26
CA VAL A 211 2.02 -2.73 2.40
C VAL A 211 0.90 -3.35 3.22
N ALA A 212 -0.18 -3.81 2.58
CA ALA A 212 -1.31 -4.41 3.28
C ALA A 212 -0.93 -5.70 4.01
N THR A 213 -0.13 -6.57 3.40
CA THR A 213 0.29 -7.81 4.07
C THR A 213 1.11 -7.48 5.32
N HIS A 214 2.06 -6.53 5.24
CA HIS A 214 2.79 -6.06 6.42
C HIS A 214 1.92 -5.26 7.40
N ALA A 215 0.80 -4.68 6.97
CA ALA A 215 -0.16 -4.07 7.88
C ALA A 215 -0.96 -5.12 8.67
N LEU A 216 -0.99 -6.38 8.23
CA LEU A 216 -1.78 -7.46 8.84
C LEU A 216 -0.94 -8.55 9.52
N PHE A 217 0.20 -8.95 8.94
CA PHE A 217 1.06 -10.02 9.43
C PHE A 217 2.49 -9.93 8.87
N ASN A 218 3.43 -10.70 9.40
CA ASN A 218 4.84 -10.69 8.95
C ASN A 218 5.04 -11.72 7.81
N PRO A 219 5.22 -11.30 6.54
CA PRO A 219 5.32 -12.23 5.42
C PRO A 219 6.66 -12.97 5.38
N GLY A 220 6.66 -14.28 5.13
CA GLY A 220 7.85 -15.12 5.03
C GLY A 220 8.71 -14.95 3.78
N LYS A 221 8.42 -13.96 2.92
CA LYS A 221 9.06 -13.81 1.60
C LYS A 221 10.45 -13.17 1.61
N TRP A 222 10.86 -12.57 2.73
CA TRP A 222 12.04 -11.71 2.77
C TRP A 222 13.33 -12.48 3.06
N PRO A 223 14.49 -11.97 2.59
CA PRO A 223 15.78 -12.44 3.06
C PRO A 223 15.89 -12.29 4.59
N GLU A 224 16.49 -13.28 5.25
CA GLU A 224 16.70 -13.31 6.71
C GLU A 224 17.28 -11.99 7.25
N ARG A 225 18.34 -11.47 6.62
CA ARG A 225 18.93 -10.18 7.01
C ARG A 225 17.95 -9.00 7.00
N PHE A 226 17.02 -8.98 6.04
CA PHE A 226 16.01 -7.92 5.99
C PHE A 226 14.94 -8.11 7.07
N GLN A 227 14.58 -9.36 7.36
CA GLN A 227 13.67 -9.69 8.45
C GLN A 227 14.28 -9.28 9.81
N GLU A 228 15.56 -9.61 10.05
CA GLU A 228 16.32 -9.18 11.23
C GLU A 228 16.40 -7.64 11.36
N GLU A 229 16.50 -6.91 10.25
CA GLU A 229 16.46 -5.44 10.23
C GLU A 229 15.11 -4.92 10.69
N LEU A 230 14.00 -5.47 10.16
CA LEU A 230 12.65 -5.11 10.59
C LEU A 230 12.39 -5.42 12.06
N GLU A 231 12.89 -6.55 12.56
CA GLU A 231 12.78 -6.93 13.97
C GLU A 231 13.59 -5.98 14.87
N ARG A 232 14.85 -5.73 14.53
CA ARG A 232 15.72 -4.86 15.32
C ARG A 232 15.24 -3.41 15.37
N GLU A 233 14.78 -2.86 14.24
CA GLU A 233 14.49 -1.42 14.11
C GLU A 233 13.02 -1.09 14.36
N TYR A 234 12.11 -2.00 14.02
CA TYR A 234 10.66 -1.77 14.13
C TYR A 234 9.99 -2.67 15.16
N HIS A 235 10.72 -3.60 15.79
CA HIS A 235 10.18 -4.60 16.72
C HIS A 235 9.01 -5.36 16.09
N SER A 236 9.15 -5.70 14.80
CA SER A 236 8.06 -6.25 13.97
C SER A 236 7.44 -7.54 14.54
N GLU A 237 8.21 -8.32 15.29
CA GLU A 237 7.81 -9.51 16.03
C GLU A 237 6.85 -9.21 17.19
N ASN A 238 6.91 -8.00 17.74
CA ASN A 238 6.08 -7.55 18.85
C ASN A 238 4.80 -6.83 18.40
N ILE A 239 4.62 -6.60 17.10
CA ILE A 239 3.43 -5.92 16.57
C ILE A 239 2.42 -6.98 16.09
N ALA A 240 1.45 -7.29 16.95
CA ALA A 240 0.39 -8.25 16.65
C ALA A 240 -0.46 -7.85 15.43
N THR A 241 -1.11 -8.84 14.80
CA THR A 241 -2.15 -8.63 13.79
C THR A 241 -3.28 -7.75 14.37
N PRO A 242 -3.86 -6.82 13.58
CA PRO A 242 -5.01 -6.03 13.99
C PRO A 242 -6.17 -6.88 14.53
N LYS A 243 -6.79 -6.41 15.63
CA LYS A 243 -7.75 -7.19 16.45
C LYS A 243 -9.20 -7.10 15.99
N GLN A 244 -9.46 -6.55 14.80
CA GLN A 244 -10.81 -6.46 14.26
C GLN A 244 -11.37 -7.85 13.98
N LYS A 245 -12.65 -8.06 14.26
CA LYS A 245 -13.31 -9.37 14.08
C LYS A 245 -13.57 -9.73 12.62
N ASP A 246 -13.52 -8.76 11.72
CA ASP A 246 -13.77 -8.93 10.29
C ASP A 246 -12.79 -8.07 9.49
N ILE A 247 -11.64 -8.66 9.16
CA ILE A 247 -10.62 -8.10 8.28
C ILE A 247 -10.70 -8.78 6.92
N ARG A 248 -10.86 -7.97 5.88
CA ARG A 248 -10.95 -8.41 4.49
C ARG A 248 -9.86 -7.74 3.67
N ILE A 249 -9.19 -8.50 2.81
CA ILE A 249 -8.20 -7.95 1.88
C ILE A 249 -8.58 -8.31 0.45
N GLY A 250 -8.71 -7.28 -0.39
CA GLY A 250 -8.88 -7.40 -1.83
C GLY A 250 -7.65 -6.84 -2.53
N MET A 251 -7.00 -7.63 -3.37
CA MET A 251 -5.77 -7.22 -4.07
C MET A 251 -6.00 -7.24 -5.57
N LEU A 252 -5.78 -6.12 -6.25
CA LEU A 252 -5.83 -6.00 -7.69
C LEU A 252 -4.40 -6.00 -8.24
N ALA A 253 -4.09 -6.93 -9.15
CA ALA A 253 -2.76 -7.11 -9.73
C ALA A 253 -1.62 -7.24 -8.68
N PRO A 254 -1.76 -8.04 -7.60
CA PRO A 254 -0.79 -8.06 -6.52
C PRO A 254 0.64 -8.36 -7.02
N ALA A 255 1.55 -7.38 -6.87
CA ALA A 255 2.94 -7.49 -7.29
C ALA A 255 3.79 -8.12 -6.18
N ILE A 256 3.34 -9.27 -5.68
CA ILE A 256 3.95 -10.05 -4.60
C ILE A 256 3.93 -11.55 -4.95
N GLN A 257 4.68 -12.33 -4.18
CA GLN A 257 4.54 -13.79 -4.15
C GLN A 257 3.25 -14.15 -3.43
N GLY A 258 2.66 -15.26 -3.82
CA GLY A 258 1.48 -15.81 -3.18
C GLY A 258 1.86 -16.62 -1.95
N ILE A 259 2.28 -17.87 -2.17
CA ILE A 259 2.53 -18.84 -1.09
C ILE A 259 3.47 -18.27 -0.03
N LYS A 260 4.64 -17.75 -0.41
CA LYS A 260 5.66 -17.23 0.54
C LYS A 260 5.23 -16.00 1.33
N VAL A 261 4.15 -15.33 0.90
CA VAL A 261 3.60 -14.21 1.67
C VAL A 261 2.58 -14.73 2.66
N PHE A 262 1.73 -15.66 2.24
CA PHE A 262 0.58 -16.09 3.00
C PHE A 262 0.79 -17.38 3.82
N ASP A 263 1.95 -18.03 3.71
CA ASP A 263 2.33 -19.21 4.49
C ASP A 263 2.49 -18.93 5.99
N HIS A 264 2.52 -17.66 6.39
CA HIS A 264 2.62 -17.18 7.77
C HIS A 264 1.51 -16.16 8.13
N ILE A 265 0.34 -16.28 7.47
CA ILE A 265 -0.78 -15.34 7.64
C ILE A 265 -1.28 -15.21 9.10
N ASP A 266 -1.03 -16.22 9.93
CA ASP A 266 -1.48 -16.30 11.33
C ASP A 266 -0.35 -16.11 12.37
N TYR A 267 0.91 -15.97 11.96
CA TYR A 267 2.06 -15.96 12.90
C TYR A 267 2.05 -14.80 13.90
N THR A 268 1.47 -13.67 13.53
CA THR A 268 1.37 -12.49 14.41
C THR A 268 0.02 -12.39 15.12
N ILE A 269 -0.84 -13.40 14.97
CA ILE A 269 -2.11 -13.51 15.71
C ILE A 269 -1.79 -14.06 17.10
N PRO A 270 -2.09 -13.35 18.20
CA PRO A 270 -1.80 -13.85 19.54
C PRO A 270 -2.49 -15.19 19.83
N GLU A 271 -1.83 -16.05 20.59
CA GLU A 271 -2.40 -17.33 21.01
C GLU A 271 -3.80 -17.13 21.63
N ASN A 272 -4.72 -18.04 21.30
CA ASN A 272 -6.12 -18.02 21.77
C ASN A 272 -6.98 -16.84 21.27
N THR A 273 -6.53 -16.09 20.26
CA THR A 273 -7.40 -15.12 19.58
C THR A 273 -8.06 -15.73 18.35
N ALA A 274 -9.33 -15.39 18.13
CA ALA A 274 -10.05 -15.83 16.95
C ALA A 274 -9.38 -15.24 15.69
N PRO A 275 -9.39 -15.96 14.55
CA PRO A 275 -8.90 -15.41 13.29
C PRO A 275 -9.57 -14.09 12.96
N THR A 276 -8.76 -13.06 12.72
CA THR A 276 -9.23 -11.71 12.43
C THR A 276 -9.41 -11.49 10.92
N ILE A 277 -8.57 -12.14 10.12
CA ILE A 277 -8.67 -12.16 8.66
C ILE A 277 -9.74 -13.17 8.25
N THR A 278 -10.85 -12.68 7.73
CA THR A 278 -12.01 -13.50 7.33
C THR A 278 -12.02 -13.78 5.83
N ARG A 279 -11.34 -12.94 5.04
CA ARG A 279 -11.44 -12.97 3.59
C ARG A 279 -10.21 -12.46 2.85
N VAL A 280 -9.80 -13.20 1.81
CA VAL A 280 -8.74 -12.82 0.87
C VAL A 280 -9.28 -12.95 -0.57
N VAL A 281 -9.36 -11.83 -1.28
CA VAL A 281 -9.79 -11.76 -2.69
C VAL A 281 -8.62 -11.34 -3.58
N ILE A 282 -8.35 -12.10 -4.63
CA ILE A 282 -7.20 -11.95 -5.50
C ILE A 282 -7.68 -11.68 -6.92
N GLY A 283 -7.61 -10.42 -7.35
CA GLY A 283 -7.83 -10.02 -8.74
C GLY A 283 -6.55 -10.14 -9.54
N TYR A 284 -6.51 -11.06 -10.50
CA TYR A 284 -5.32 -11.36 -11.31
C TYR A 284 -5.61 -11.21 -12.80
N ASN A 285 -4.57 -11.05 -13.61
CA ASN A 285 -4.66 -11.04 -15.07
C ASN A 285 -3.46 -11.81 -15.64
N HIS A 286 -3.73 -12.92 -16.31
CA HIS A 286 -2.71 -13.81 -16.90
C HIS A 286 -1.80 -13.11 -17.91
N PHE A 287 -2.23 -11.98 -18.47
CA PHE A 287 -1.52 -11.25 -19.51
C PHE A 287 -0.89 -9.94 -19.05
N ASP A 288 -1.05 -9.58 -17.76
CA ASP A 288 -0.48 -8.35 -17.22
C ASP A 288 1.04 -8.38 -17.32
N TYR A 289 1.59 -7.49 -18.16
CA TYR A 289 3.02 -7.45 -18.47
C TYR A 289 3.90 -7.01 -17.29
N ALA A 290 3.36 -6.22 -16.37
CA ALA A 290 4.14 -5.75 -15.23
C ALA A 290 4.42 -6.89 -14.23
N VAL A 291 3.48 -7.82 -14.11
CA VAL A 291 3.56 -8.96 -13.18
C VAL A 291 3.95 -10.28 -13.85
N THR A 292 3.73 -10.44 -15.15
CA THR A 292 4.27 -11.57 -15.93
C THR A 292 5.75 -11.35 -16.21
N LYS A 293 6.53 -12.43 -16.18
CA LYS A 293 8.01 -12.47 -16.31
C LYS A 293 8.58 -11.99 -17.67
N GLY A 294 7.83 -11.18 -18.43
CA GLY A 294 8.22 -10.52 -19.66
C GLY A 294 8.79 -9.10 -19.47
N GLY A 295 8.61 -8.49 -18.30
CA GLY A 295 9.45 -7.38 -17.82
C GLY A 295 10.62 -7.93 -16.99
N LEU A 296 11.79 -7.30 -17.04
CA LEU A 296 13.07 -7.71 -16.42
C LEU A 296 13.09 -7.89 -14.87
N PHE A 297 11.93 -8.04 -14.21
CA PHE A 297 11.76 -8.02 -12.75
C PHE A 297 11.82 -9.40 -12.07
N ALA A 298 11.86 -10.50 -12.84
CA ALA A 298 11.72 -11.86 -12.31
C ALA A 298 12.90 -12.36 -11.46
N SER A 299 14.12 -11.83 -11.64
CA SER A 299 15.33 -12.50 -11.14
C SER A 299 16.00 -11.84 -9.93
N TYR A 300 15.64 -10.63 -9.53
CA TYR A 300 16.43 -9.94 -8.51
C TYR A 300 15.84 -9.92 -7.11
N PHE A 301 14.57 -9.56 -6.83
CA PHE A 301 14.16 -9.45 -5.40
C PHE A 301 12.66 -9.64 -5.09
N GLY A 302 11.89 -10.38 -5.88
CA GLY A 302 10.50 -10.70 -5.51
C GLY A 302 9.67 -11.12 -6.71
N SER A 303 9.18 -12.35 -6.72
CA SER A 303 8.32 -12.83 -7.80
C SER A 303 6.95 -12.15 -7.72
N THR A 304 6.53 -11.46 -8.77
CA THR A 304 5.22 -10.80 -8.93
C THR A 304 4.13 -11.78 -9.37
N ALA A 305 4.31 -13.06 -9.07
CA ALA A 305 3.61 -14.14 -9.75
C ALA A 305 2.12 -14.23 -9.36
N LEU A 306 1.71 -13.66 -8.22
CA LEU A 306 0.32 -13.75 -7.76
C LEU A 306 -0.62 -12.97 -8.67
N GLY A 307 -0.24 -11.76 -9.08
CA GLY A 307 -1.05 -10.92 -9.97
C GLY A 307 -1.17 -11.46 -11.40
N ALA A 308 -0.25 -12.34 -11.80
CA ALA A 308 -0.21 -12.98 -13.12
C ALA A 308 -0.82 -14.39 -13.14
N ASP A 309 -1.15 -14.93 -11.96
CA ASP A 309 -1.37 -16.37 -11.75
C ASP A 309 -0.28 -17.25 -12.40
N ASP A 310 1.00 -16.86 -12.25
CA ASP A 310 2.10 -17.60 -12.90
C ASP A 310 2.19 -19.02 -12.35
N LYS A 311 1.99 -20.00 -13.24
CA LYS A 311 1.94 -21.44 -12.91
C LYS A 311 0.88 -21.78 -11.85
N GLY A 312 -0.28 -21.10 -11.86
CA GLY A 312 -1.38 -21.37 -10.94
C GLY A 312 -1.14 -20.88 -9.52
N GLU A 313 -0.31 -19.86 -9.32
CA GLU A 313 0.02 -19.35 -7.99
C GLU A 313 -1.21 -18.90 -7.20
N VAL A 314 -2.25 -18.36 -7.84
CA VAL A 314 -3.50 -17.96 -7.17
C VAL A 314 -4.14 -19.18 -6.52
N SER A 315 -4.38 -20.26 -7.26
CA SER A 315 -4.96 -21.48 -6.70
C SER A 315 -4.11 -22.09 -5.57
N LYS A 316 -2.78 -22.10 -5.72
CA LYS A 316 -1.87 -22.64 -4.70
C LYS A 316 -1.85 -21.79 -3.44
N THR A 317 -1.93 -20.48 -3.58
CA THR A 317 -1.98 -19.54 -2.45
C THR A 317 -3.29 -19.68 -1.70
N MET A 318 -4.42 -19.79 -2.41
CA MET A 318 -5.72 -20.03 -1.80
C MET A 318 -5.76 -21.36 -1.05
N ALA A 319 -5.14 -22.41 -1.60
CA ALA A 319 -5.00 -23.69 -0.91
C ALA A 319 -4.15 -23.56 0.37
N ALA A 320 -2.97 -22.92 0.29
CA ALA A 320 -2.09 -22.71 1.44
C ALA A 320 -2.79 -21.92 2.58
N ILE A 321 -3.53 -20.86 2.25
CA ILE A 321 -4.31 -20.09 3.23
C ILE A 321 -5.37 -20.99 3.89
N LYS A 322 -6.06 -21.82 3.10
CA LYS A 322 -7.10 -22.71 3.59
C LYS A 322 -6.55 -23.83 4.48
N ASP A 323 -5.36 -24.33 4.18
CA ASP A 323 -4.66 -25.33 4.98
C ASP A 323 -4.25 -24.78 6.35
N ILE A 324 -3.80 -23.51 6.41
CA ILE A 324 -3.51 -22.81 7.65
C ILE A 324 -4.80 -22.54 8.43
N ASN A 325 -5.82 -22.01 7.75
CA ASN A 325 -7.07 -21.67 8.38
C ASN A 325 -8.28 -21.83 7.44
N PRO A 326 -9.07 -22.90 7.60
CA PRO A 326 -10.17 -23.21 6.68
C PRO A 326 -11.35 -22.23 6.82
N LYS A 327 -11.36 -21.35 7.82
CA LYS A 327 -12.40 -20.32 8.00
C LYS A 327 -12.17 -19.09 7.11
N ILE A 328 -10.96 -18.91 6.56
CA ILE A 328 -10.67 -17.77 5.68
C ILE A 328 -11.27 -18.05 4.30
N LYS A 329 -12.22 -17.22 3.88
CA LYS A 329 -12.81 -17.31 2.53
C LYS A 329 -11.79 -16.77 1.53
N THR A 330 -11.37 -17.61 0.59
CA THR A 330 -10.42 -17.24 -0.48
C THR A 330 -11.13 -17.26 -1.83
N ILE A 331 -10.92 -16.21 -2.64
CA ILE A 331 -11.57 -16.05 -3.95
C ILE A 331 -10.57 -15.47 -4.95
N GLY A 332 -10.41 -16.12 -6.10
CA GLY A 332 -9.69 -15.56 -7.25
C GLY A 332 -10.66 -14.98 -8.26
N VAL A 333 -10.36 -13.80 -8.80
CA VAL A 333 -11.14 -13.14 -9.86
C VAL A 333 -10.22 -12.89 -11.04
N ASP A 334 -10.53 -13.52 -12.18
CA ASP A 334 -9.76 -13.39 -13.41
C ASP A 334 -10.21 -12.17 -14.21
N PHE A 335 -9.30 -11.21 -14.39
CA PHE A 335 -9.49 -10.01 -15.21
C PHE A 335 -8.94 -10.16 -16.63
N SER A 336 -8.48 -11.34 -17.02
CA SER A 336 -7.91 -11.60 -18.33
C SER A 336 -8.95 -11.44 -19.44
N LEU A 337 -8.67 -10.59 -20.42
CA LEU A 337 -9.54 -10.42 -21.59
C LEU A 337 -9.31 -11.57 -22.60
N VAL A 338 -9.92 -12.73 -22.35
CA VAL A 338 -9.75 -13.96 -23.16
C VAL A 338 -10.07 -13.76 -24.64
N LYS A 339 -11.04 -12.90 -24.99
CA LYS A 339 -11.59 -12.81 -26.36
C LYS A 339 -10.80 -11.98 -27.38
N LYS A 340 -9.74 -11.23 -27.01
CA LYS A 340 -9.04 -10.30 -27.94
C LYS A 340 -7.64 -10.72 -28.38
N ILE A 341 -7.05 -11.75 -27.77
CA ILE A 341 -5.63 -12.12 -28.02
C ILE A 341 -5.50 -13.32 -28.97
N ASP A 342 -6.50 -14.19 -29.04
CA ASP A 342 -6.52 -15.33 -29.98
C ASP A 342 -6.54 -14.90 -31.45
N SER A 343 -6.97 -13.67 -31.76
CA SER A 343 -6.90 -13.10 -33.11
C SER A 343 -5.50 -12.60 -33.51
N LEU A 344 -4.53 -12.56 -32.59
CA LEU A 344 -3.15 -12.14 -32.85
C LEU A 344 -2.24 -13.37 -32.97
N ASN A 345 -2.28 -14.01 -34.14
CA ASN A 345 -1.65 -15.30 -34.48
C ASN A 345 -0.12 -15.39 -34.37
N THR A 346 0.59 -14.43 -33.77
CA THR A 346 2.01 -14.61 -33.46
C THR A 346 2.37 -14.09 -32.08
N LYS A 347 3.08 -14.93 -31.30
CA LYS A 347 3.74 -14.56 -30.02
C LYS A 347 4.56 -13.27 -30.11
N LYS A 348 5.02 -12.89 -31.32
CA LYS A 348 5.81 -11.68 -31.61
C LYS A 348 4.94 -10.41 -31.69
N LEU A 349 3.73 -10.48 -32.24
CA LEU A 349 2.74 -9.39 -32.24
C LEU A 349 2.12 -9.22 -30.84
N GLN A 350 1.86 -10.32 -30.15
CA GLN A 350 1.38 -10.30 -28.76
C GLN A 350 2.38 -9.62 -27.81
N ARG A 351 3.69 -9.64 -28.08
CA ARG A 351 4.72 -8.95 -27.27
C ARG A 351 4.83 -7.45 -27.52
N LYS A 352 4.33 -6.95 -28.66
CA LYS A 352 4.44 -5.53 -29.06
C LYS A 352 3.15 -4.73 -28.87
N SER A 353 2.10 -5.35 -28.34
CA SER A 353 0.80 -4.70 -28.17
C SER A 353 0.88 -3.58 -27.13
N PRO A 354 0.53 -2.33 -27.47
CA PRO A 354 0.49 -1.20 -26.53
C PRO A 354 -0.58 -1.37 -25.43
N TYR A 355 -1.47 -2.35 -25.56
CA TYR A 355 -2.47 -2.70 -24.55
C TYR A 355 -1.83 -3.24 -23.26
N LYS A 356 -0.70 -3.94 -23.35
CA LYS A 356 -0.09 -4.67 -22.23
C LYS A 356 0.40 -3.82 -21.06
N GLN A 357 0.89 -2.60 -21.32
CA GLN A 357 1.32 -1.71 -20.24
C GLN A 357 0.12 -1.04 -19.53
N ARG A 358 -1.01 -0.88 -20.24
CA ARG A 358 -2.23 -0.29 -19.68
C ARG A 358 -3.02 -1.28 -18.84
N GLU A 359 -2.88 -2.58 -19.13
CA GLU A 359 -3.54 -3.67 -18.42
C GLU A 359 -3.11 -3.83 -16.96
N HIS A 360 -1.92 -3.32 -16.57
CA HIS A 360 -1.52 -3.29 -15.16
C HIS A 360 -2.22 -2.18 -14.38
N GLY A 361 -2.60 -1.08 -15.04
CA GLY A 361 -3.11 0.11 -14.35
C GLY A 361 -4.42 -0.19 -13.62
N LEU A 362 -4.60 0.38 -12.44
CA LEU A 362 -5.84 0.20 -11.65
C LEU A 362 -7.11 0.54 -12.45
N GLN A 363 -7.03 1.52 -13.36
CA GLN A 363 -8.13 1.86 -14.27
C GLN A 363 -8.58 0.68 -15.15
N PHE A 364 -7.67 -0.18 -15.61
CA PHE A 364 -8.03 -1.38 -16.38
C PHE A 364 -8.94 -2.30 -15.56
N TYR A 365 -8.55 -2.59 -14.32
CA TYR A 365 -9.33 -3.43 -13.42
C TYR A 365 -10.70 -2.83 -13.12
N GLN A 366 -10.76 -1.52 -12.84
CA GLN A 366 -12.03 -0.82 -12.56
C GLN A 366 -13.01 -0.78 -13.73
N GLN A 367 -12.51 -0.83 -14.96
CA GLN A 367 -13.32 -0.81 -16.19
C GLN A 367 -13.63 -2.21 -16.73
N ASN A 368 -13.08 -3.26 -16.11
CA ASN A 368 -13.30 -4.63 -16.51
C ASN A 368 -14.70 -5.11 -16.09
N GLU A 369 -15.33 -5.96 -16.89
CA GLU A 369 -16.65 -6.52 -16.60
C GLU A 369 -16.69 -7.34 -15.31
N HIS A 370 -15.57 -7.95 -14.92
CA HIS A 370 -15.42 -8.73 -13.68
C HIS A 370 -15.14 -7.87 -12.43
N PHE A 371 -15.12 -6.54 -12.56
CA PHE A 371 -14.90 -5.68 -11.40
C PHE A 371 -16.03 -5.80 -10.36
N THR A 372 -17.27 -5.95 -10.82
CA THR A 372 -18.42 -6.21 -9.93
C THR A 372 -18.30 -7.56 -9.23
N ASP A 373 -17.76 -8.58 -9.89
CA ASP A 373 -17.50 -9.89 -9.26
C ASP A 373 -16.46 -9.75 -8.14
N PHE A 374 -15.42 -8.94 -8.34
CA PHE A 374 -14.43 -8.63 -7.31
C PHE A 374 -15.03 -7.89 -6.11
N LEU A 375 -15.88 -6.88 -6.35
CA LEU A 375 -16.56 -6.17 -5.27
C LEU A 375 -17.52 -7.10 -4.50
N SER A 376 -18.31 -7.90 -5.21
CA SER A 376 -19.23 -8.87 -4.58
C SER A 376 -18.46 -9.88 -3.74
N ALA A 377 -17.38 -10.45 -4.30
CA ALA A 377 -16.48 -11.34 -3.58
C ALA A 377 -15.94 -10.70 -2.30
N LEU A 378 -15.57 -9.42 -2.32
CA LEU A 378 -14.95 -8.72 -1.19
C LEU A 378 -15.96 -8.25 -0.14
N PHE A 379 -17.13 -7.76 -0.54
CA PHE A 379 -18.07 -7.09 0.35
C PHE A 379 -19.25 -7.96 0.81
N ASP A 380 -19.63 -8.99 0.05
CA ASP A 380 -20.75 -9.88 0.34
C ASP A 380 -20.26 -11.17 1.01
#